data_AF-A0A7Y2WZR1-F1
#
_entry.id   AF-A0A7Y2WZR1-F1
#
_cell.length_a   1.000
_cell.length_b   1.000
_cell.length_c   1.000
_cell.angle_alpha   90.00
_cell.angle_beta   90.00
_cell.angle_gamma   90.00
#
_symmetry.space_group_name_H-M   'P 1'
#
loop_
_entity.id
_entity.type
_entity.pdbx_description
1 polymer ?
#
loop_
_entity_poly.entity_id
_entity_poly.type
_entity_poly.pdbx_seq_one_letter_code
_entity_poly.pdbx_strand_id
1 'polypeptide(L)'
;MQYTVPLALQDYMTVVFSGIGMVLLTRMVAQMDRNLGRMAMIGMVLTIAGGALKATGKLVLALGGPDIAVMNLGLFPLIAPGFTLLAWSLYQVRRIFRNQPVQGRPWLVPSVVIGLFAAGCLALGFVGGPWRVPLILLSSIANIAMLLMLALAAWGRKMWLSGALFLITLVVVVAMSQMAQIPNQTIAMVWGEQLSQTVAQALFAFAAWHYGQVAVATYRSMVPQMA
;
A
#
# COMPACT_ATOMS: atom_id res chain seq x y z
N MET A 1 -12.86 24.23 -1.20
CA MET A 1 -12.18 24.20 -2.52
C MET A 1 -13.08 23.47 -3.49
N GLN A 2 -13.24 23.98 -4.72
CA GLN A 2 -13.97 23.24 -5.76
C GLN A 2 -13.07 22.09 -6.25
N TYR A 3 -13.40 20.85 -5.90
CA TYR A 3 -12.81 19.68 -6.55
C TYR A 3 -13.27 19.69 -8.00
N THR A 4 -12.32 19.62 -8.94
CA THR A 4 -12.64 19.57 -10.36
C THR A 4 -12.67 18.12 -10.84
N VAL A 5 -13.51 17.83 -11.84
CA VAL A 5 -13.61 16.48 -12.41
C VAL A 5 -12.25 15.94 -12.90
N PRO A 6 -11.39 16.73 -13.57
CA PRO A 6 -10.06 16.26 -13.96
C PRO A 6 -9.19 15.85 -12.76
N LEU A 7 -9.31 16.55 -11.63
CA LEU A 7 -8.55 16.24 -10.42
C LEU A 7 -9.00 14.92 -9.78
N ALA A 8 -10.30 14.64 -9.80
CA ALA A 8 -10.84 13.37 -9.32
C ALA A 8 -10.43 12.19 -10.23
N LEU A 9 -10.39 12.41 -11.55
CA LEU A 9 -9.88 11.41 -12.50
C LEU A 9 -8.38 11.13 -12.30
N GLN A 10 -7.60 12.14 -11.94
CA GLN A 10 -6.18 11.97 -11.63
C GLN A 10 -5.95 11.04 -10.42
N ASP A 11 -6.82 11.07 -9.40
CA ASP A 11 -6.74 10.13 -8.27
C ASP A 11 -6.90 8.67 -8.73
N TYR A 12 -7.74 8.39 -9.74
CA TYR A 12 -7.85 7.04 -10.29
C TYR A 12 -6.53 6.56 -10.91
N MET A 13 -5.75 7.43 -11.55
CA MET A 13 -4.44 7.05 -12.11
C MET A 13 -3.49 6.56 -11.01
N THR A 14 -3.50 7.22 -9.85
CA THR A 14 -2.75 6.79 -8.67
C THR A 14 -3.19 5.40 -8.20
N VAL A 15 -4.50 5.13 -8.17
CA VAL A 15 -5.05 3.82 -7.79
C VAL A 15 -4.66 2.75 -8.80
N VAL A 16 -4.72 3.05 -10.10
CA VAL A 16 -4.35 2.12 -11.17
C VAL A 16 -2.88 1.74 -11.08
N PHE A 17 -1.96 2.70 -11.01
CA PHE A 17 -0.53 2.39 -10.94
C PHE A 17 -0.15 1.65 -9.65
N SER A 18 -0.66 2.09 -8.50
CA SER A 18 -0.42 1.39 -7.24
C SER A 18 -0.98 -0.04 -7.27
N GLY A 19 -2.17 -0.22 -7.85
CA GLY A 19 -2.80 -1.52 -8.07
C GLY A 19 -1.97 -2.44 -8.95
N ILE A 20 -1.43 -1.94 -10.08
CA ILE A 20 -0.51 -2.71 -10.94
C ILE A 20 0.70 -3.20 -10.14
N GLY A 21 1.35 -2.32 -9.37
CA GLY A 21 2.48 -2.70 -8.52
C GLY A 21 2.12 -3.79 -7.50
N MET A 22 0.96 -3.66 -6.84
CA MET A 22 0.49 -4.65 -5.87
C MET A 22 0.12 -5.98 -6.51
N VAL A 23 -0.48 -5.99 -7.71
CA VAL A 23 -0.76 -7.21 -8.48
C VAL A 23 0.54 -7.95 -8.80
N LEU A 24 1.57 -7.22 -9.23
CA LEU A 24 2.87 -7.80 -9.56
C LEU A 24 3.55 -8.40 -8.32
N LEU A 25 3.56 -7.69 -7.20
CA LEU A 25 4.10 -8.21 -5.94
C LEU A 25 3.29 -9.41 -5.44
N THR A 26 1.97 -9.36 -5.52
CA THR A 26 1.10 -10.48 -5.12
C THR A 26 1.37 -11.73 -5.96
N ARG A 27 1.53 -11.57 -7.28
CA ARG A 27 1.91 -12.66 -8.18
C ARG A 27 3.27 -13.23 -7.83
N MET A 28 4.26 -12.37 -7.53
CA MET A 28 5.59 -12.80 -7.07
C MET A 28 5.48 -13.64 -5.80
N VAL A 29 4.76 -13.16 -4.78
CA VAL A 29 4.57 -13.87 -3.51
C VAL A 29 3.87 -15.23 -3.73
N ALA A 30 2.81 -15.25 -4.55
CA ALA A 30 2.03 -16.47 -4.82
C ALA A 30 2.83 -17.56 -5.55
N GLN A 31 3.86 -17.19 -6.33
CA GLN A 31 4.76 -18.14 -6.97
C GLN A 31 5.78 -18.75 -6.00
N MET A 32 6.03 -18.10 -4.86
CA MET A 32 6.94 -18.61 -3.83
C MET A 32 6.20 -19.46 -2.80
N ASP A 33 5.07 -18.97 -2.32
CA ASP A 33 4.21 -19.69 -1.38
C ASP A 33 2.73 -19.32 -1.62
N ARG A 34 1.88 -20.35 -1.78
CA ARG A 34 0.46 -20.17 -2.12
C ARG A 34 -0.35 -19.56 -0.97
N ASN A 35 0.02 -19.84 0.27
CA ASN A 35 -0.68 -19.32 1.45
C ASN A 35 -0.37 -17.83 1.65
N LEU A 36 0.91 -17.45 1.55
CA LEU A 36 1.34 -16.05 1.54
C LEU A 36 0.75 -15.29 0.35
N GLY A 37 0.63 -15.94 -0.81
CA GLY A 37 -0.01 -15.37 -2.00
C GLY A 37 -1.48 -15.02 -1.80
N ARG A 38 -2.25 -15.87 -1.10
CA ARG A 38 -3.64 -15.57 -0.73
C ARG A 38 -3.72 -14.36 0.21
N MET A 39 -2.84 -14.29 1.20
CA MET A 39 -2.77 -13.16 2.12
C MET A 39 -2.44 -11.85 1.39
N ALA A 40 -1.46 -11.87 0.49
CA ALA A 40 -1.12 -10.74 -0.35
C ALA A 40 -2.29 -10.31 -1.26
N MET A 41 -3.02 -11.28 -1.83
CA MET A 41 -4.19 -11.02 -2.68
C MET A 41 -5.30 -10.30 -1.91
N ILE A 42 -5.65 -10.75 -0.70
CA ILE A 42 -6.63 -10.06 0.14
C ILE A 42 -6.15 -8.65 0.45
N GLY A 43 -4.88 -8.49 0.83
CA GLY A 43 -4.29 -7.19 1.11
C GLY A 43 -4.35 -6.22 -0.08
N MET A 44 -4.04 -6.73 -1.28
CA MET A 44 -4.14 -6.01 -2.56
C MET A 44 -5.59 -5.58 -2.85
N VAL A 45 -6.55 -6.51 -2.77
CA VAL A 45 -7.96 -6.20 -3.06
C VAL A 45 -8.48 -5.12 -2.12
N LEU A 46 -8.21 -5.24 -0.81
CA LEU A 46 -8.62 -4.26 0.18
C LEU A 46 -8.01 -2.88 -0.10
N THR A 47 -6.70 -2.82 -0.41
CA THR A 47 -6.03 -1.55 -0.70
C THR A 47 -6.56 -0.87 -1.97
N ILE A 48 -6.75 -1.64 -3.06
CA ILE A 48 -7.30 -1.11 -4.32
C ILE A 48 -8.74 -0.64 -4.11
N ALA A 49 -9.57 -1.43 -3.43
CA ALA A 49 -10.95 -1.05 -3.14
C ALA A 49 -11.02 0.23 -2.30
N GLY A 50 -10.19 0.36 -1.26
CA GLY A 50 -10.11 1.58 -0.46
C GLY A 50 -9.67 2.80 -1.27
N GLY A 51 -8.68 2.64 -2.15
CA GLY A 51 -8.24 3.71 -3.07
C GLY A 51 -9.33 4.12 -4.06
N ALA A 52 -10.01 3.15 -4.67
CA ALA A 52 -11.10 3.38 -5.60
C ALA A 52 -12.30 4.06 -4.93
N LEU A 53 -12.65 3.68 -3.69
CA LEU A 53 -13.71 4.34 -2.93
C LEU A 53 -13.40 5.83 -2.69
N LYS A 54 -12.15 6.17 -2.34
CA LYS A 54 -11.72 7.56 -2.17
C LYS A 54 -11.78 8.37 -3.47
N ALA A 55 -11.28 7.79 -4.57
CA ALA A 55 -11.33 8.44 -5.88
C ALA A 55 -12.78 8.67 -6.32
N THR A 56 -13.65 7.68 -6.09
CA THR A 56 -15.09 7.79 -6.37
C THR A 56 -15.76 8.87 -5.51
N GLY A 57 -15.45 8.93 -4.20
CA GLY A 57 -15.97 9.98 -3.31
C GLY A 57 -15.59 11.39 -3.78
N LYS A 58 -14.33 11.58 -4.22
CA LYS A 58 -13.88 12.84 -4.81
C LYS A 58 -14.56 13.16 -6.14
N LEU A 59 -14.85 12.16 -6.96
CA LEU A 59 -15.57 12.33 -8.22
C LEU A 59 -17.03 12.78 -7.97
N VAL A 60 -17.72 12.16 -7.01
CA VAL A 60 -19.09 12.56 -6.63
C VAL A 60 -19.11 14.01 -6.15
N LEU A 61 -18.16 14.41 -5.31
CA LEU A 61 -18.02 15.80 -4.86
C LEU A 61 -17.74 16.76 -6.03
N ALA A 62 -16.88 16.37 -6.97
CA ALA A 62 -16.57 17.18 -8.16
C ALA A 62 -17.76 17.36 -9.11
N LEU A 63 -18.70 16.42 -9.11
CA LEU A 63 -19.95 16.49 -9.88
C LEU A 63 -21.06 17.26 -9.16
N GLY A 64 -20.78 17.87 -7.99
CA GLY A 64 -21.77 18.59 -7.18
C GLY A 64 -22.68 17.67 -6.35
N GLY A 65 -22.31 16.39 -6.22
CA GLY A 65 -23.02 15.43 -5.37
C GLY A 65 -22.74 15.62 -3.87
N PRO A 66 -23.47 14.90 -3.01
CA PRO A 66 -23.31 15.00 -1.56
C PRO A 66 -21.95 14.46 -1.09
N ASP A 67 -21.45 14.97 0.03
CA ASP A 67 -20.31 14.37 0.72
C ASP A 67 -20.72 13.05 1.38
N ILE A 68 -20.48 11.94 0.67
CA ILE A 68 -20.75 10.61 1.20
C ILE A 68 -19.61 10.24 2.14
N ALA A 69 -19.84 10.48 3.43
CA ALA A 69 -18.90 10.18 4.50
C ALA A 69 -18.36 8.73 4.42
N VAL A 70 -19.17 7.75 4.02
CA VAL A 70 -18.72 6.36 3.87
C VAL A 70 -17.67 6.19 2.77
N MET A 71 -17.73 6.94 1.67
CA MET A 71 -16.73 6.87 0.59
C MET A 71 -15.43 7.57 0.98
N ASN A 72 -15.54 8.73 1.62
CA ASN A 72 -14.36 9.51 2.03
C ASN A 72 -13.67 8.95 3.28
N LEU A 73 -14.43 8.32 4.19
CA LEU A 73 -13.93 7.79 5.47
C LEU A 73 -13.73 6.28 5.45
N GLY A 74 -14.45 5.56 4.58
CA GLY A 74 -14.34 4.11 4.42
C GLY A 74 -13.01 3.65 3.82
N LEU A 75 -12.19 4.57 3.30
CA LEU A 75 -10.84 4.24 2.85
C LEU A 75 -9.98 3.61 3.95
N PHE A 76 -10.01 4.16 5.18
CA PHE A 76 -9.07 3.74 6.22
C PHE A 76 -9.34 2.32 6.73
N PRO A 77 -10.60 1.91 6.97
CA PRO A 77 -10.92 0.52 7.31
C PRO A 77 -10.50 -0.51 6.26
N LEU A 78 -10.34 -0.12 4.98
CA LEU A 78 -9.89 -1.03 3.93
C LEU A 78 -8.37 -0.98 3.73
N ILE A 79 -7.79 0.22 3.61
CA ILE A 79 -6.37 0.39 3.28
C ILE A 79 -5.46 -0.09 4.43
N ALA A 80 -5.84 0.16 5.69
CA ALA A 80 -5.02 -0.22 6.84
C ALA A 80 -4.79 -1.75 6.94
N PRO A 81 -5.83 -2.61 6.94
CA PRO A 81 -5.61 -4.05 6.87
C PRO A 81 -4.99 -4.48 5.54
N GLY A 82 -5.34 -3.78 4.43
CA GLY A 82 -4.77 -4.03 3.11
C GLY A 82 -3.24 -4.01 3.06
N PHE A 83 -2.66 -2.88 3.47
CA PHE A 83 -1.20 -2.73 3.55
C PHE A 83 -0.57 -3.64 4.61
N THR A 84 -1.26 -3.88 5.73
CA THR A 84 -0.75 -4.76 6.80
C THR A 84 -0.54 -6.19 6.29
N LEU A 85 -1.52 -6.74 5.56
CA LEU A 85 -1.44 -8.07 4.98
C LEU A 85 -0.34 -8.16 3.89
N LEU A 86 -0.25 -7.15 3.02
CA LEU A 86 0.79 -7.08 1.99
C LEU A 86 2.19 -7.00 2.60
N ALA A 87 2.41 -6.08 3.54
CA ALA A 87 3.69 -5.90 4.21
C ALA A 87 4.12 -7.19 4.94
N TRP A 88 3.19 -7.84 5.65
CA TRP A 88 3.48 -9.09 6.34
C TRP A 88 3.80 -10.24 5.38
N SER A 89 3.12 -10.32 4.23
CA SER A 89 3.41 -11.34 3.21
C SER A 89 4.83 -11.21 2.66
N LEU A 90 5.26 -9.97 2.40
CA LEU A 90 6.60 -9.67 1.91
C LEU A 90 7.67 -9.91 2.98
N TYR A 91 7.36 -9.63 4.25
CA TYR A 91 8.22 -9.99 5.37
C TYR A 91 8.48 -11.50 5.43
N GLN A 92 7.44 -12.33 5.29
CA GLN A 92 7.59 -13.79 5.28
C GLN A 92 8.38 -14.27 4.06
N VAL A 93 8.17 -13.68 2.88
CA VAL A 93 9.00 -13.96 1.69
C VAL A 93 10.47 -13.65 1.94
N ARG A 94 10.79 -12.56 2.66
CA ARG A 94 12.17 -12.25 3.05
C ARG A 94 12.79 -13.32 3.95
N ARG A 95 11.99 -14.02 4.76
CA ARG A 95 12.46 -15.15 5.58
C ARG A 95 12.85 -16.35 4.72
N ILE A 96 12.07 -16.64 3.66
CA ILE A 96 12.40 -17.68 2.68
C ILE A 96 13.79 -17.40 2.08
N PHE A 97 14.04 -16.18 1.62
CA PHE A 97 15.35 -15.79 1.08
C PHE A 97 16.51 -15.80 2.08
N ARG A 98 16.21 -15.87 3.39
CA ARG A 98 17.20 -15.98 4.46
C ARG A 98 17.37 -17.43 4.94
N ASN A 99 16.87 -18.42 4.20
CA ASN A 99 16.80 -19.82 4.60
C ASN A 99 16.15 -20.01 5.98
N GLN A 100 15.20 -19.15 6.34
CA GLN A 100 14.40 -19.28 7.55
C GLN A 100 13.03 -19.87 7.20
N PRO A 101 12.50 -20.79 8.02
CA PRO A 101 11.19 -21.36 7.77
C PRO A 101 10.11 -20.28 7.86
N VAL A 102 9.14 -20.36 6.95
CA VAL A 102 7.89 -19.59 7.05
C VAL A 102 7.23 -19.94 8.39
N GLN A 103 6.65 -18.95 9.07
CA GLN A 103 5.94 -19.22 10.32
C GLN A 103 4.79 -20.19 10.06
N GLY A 104 4.59 -21.19 10.92
CA GLY A 104 3.52 -22.18 10.75
C GLY A 104 2.10 -21.60 10.73
N ARG A 105 1.91 -20.39 11.30
CA ARG A 105 0.64 -19.65 11.29
C ARG A 105 0.85 -18.20 10.81
N PRO A 106 1.11 -17.98 9.51
CA PRO A 106 1.49 -16.65 9.02
C PRO A 106 0.36 -15.62 9.15
N TRP A 107 -0.90 -16.05 9.27
CA TRP A 107 -2.07 -15.19 9.43
C TRP A 107 -2.26 -14.63 10.84
N LEU A 108 -1.66 -15.25 11.86
CA LEU A 108 -1.99 -14.92 13.26
C LEU A 108 -1.55 -13.49 13.60
N VAL A 109 -0.31 -13.13 13.30
CA VAL A 109 0.24 -11.80 13.60
C VAL A 109 -0.56 -10.68 12.92
N PRO A 110 -0.79 -10.67 11.58
CA PRO A 110 -1.55 -9.60 10.96
C PRO A 110 -3.01 -9.57 11.44
N SER A 111 -3.62 -10.73 11.72
CA SER A 111 -5.00 -10.77 12.23
C SER A 111 -5.11 -10.16 13.64
N VAL A 112 -4.15 -10.44 14.52
CA VAL A 112 -4.11 -9.84 15.86
C VAL A 112 -3.87 -8.33 15.77
N VAL A 113 -2.94 -7.88 14.94
CA VAL A 113 -2.67 -6.44 14.75
C VAL A 113 -3.90 -5.73 14.20
N ILE A 114 -4.53 -6.26 13.14
CA ILE A 114 -5.76 -5.70 12.56
C ILE A 114 -6.89 -5.68 13.59
N GLY A 115 -7.08 -6.78 14.33
CA GLY A 115 -8.11 -6.88 15.38
C GLY A 115 -7.92 -5.88 16.51
N LEU A 116 -6.69 -5.71 17.00
CA LEU A 116 -6.37 -4.72 18.04
C LEU A 116 -6.64 -3.29 17.58
N PHE A 117 -6.20 -2.94 16.37
CA PHE A 117 -6.46 -1.60 15.82
C PHE A 117 -7.95 -1.39 15.57
N ALA A 118 -8.68 -2.37 15.05
CA ALA A 118 -10.13 -2.30 14.86
C ALA A 118 -10.87 -2.09 16.19
N ALA A 119 -10.51 -2.85 17.23
CA ALA A 119 -11.06 -2.69 18.57
C ALA A 119 -10.77 -1.30 19.14
N GLY A 120 -9.53 -0.80 18.99
CA GLY A 120 -9.16 0.55 19.40
C GLY A 120 -9.94 1.64 18.67
N CYS A 121 -10.22 1.45 17.38
CA CYS A 121 -11.04 2.38 16.60
C CYS A 121 -12.49 2.40 17.09
N LEU A 122 -13.08 1.22 17.35
CA LEU A 122 -14.43 1.12 17.90
C LEU A 122 -14.50 1.79 19.27
N ALA A 123 -13.56 1.48 20.17
CA ALA A 123 -13.50 2.08 21.50
C ALA A 123 -13.41 3.62 21.45
N LEU A 124 -12.51 4.17 20.62
CA LEU A 124 -12.42 5.62 20.43
C LEU A 124 -13.69 6.20 19.80
N GLY A 125 -14.31 5.48 18.85
CA GLY A 125 -15.56 5.89 18.22
C GLY A 125 -16.71 6.02 19.22
N PHE A 126 -16.84 5.07 20.14
CA PHE A 126 -17.87 5.12 21.19
C PHE A 126 -17.71 6.30 22.16
N VAL A 127 -16.48 6.75 22.40
CA VAL A 127 -16.19 7.89 23.28
C VAL A 127 -16.19 9.23 22.52
N GLY A 128 -16.52 9.21 21.21
CA GLY A 128 -16.50 10.41 20.35
C GLY A 128 -15.09 10.92 20.02
N GLY A 129 -14.06 10.10 20.27
CA GLY A 129 -12.67 10.41 19.98
C GLY A 129 -12.29 10.24 18.49
N PRO A 130 -11.05 10.55 18.12
CA PRO A 130 -10.59 10.51 16.73
C PRO A 130 -10.30 9.08 16.26
N TRP A 131 -11.36 8.28 16.08
CA TRP A 131 -11.31 6.86 15.72
C TRP A 131 -10.49 6.53 14.45
N ARG A 132 -10.22 7.52 13.60
CA ARG A 132 -9.47 7.36 12.34
C ARG A 132 -7.96 7.32 12.55
N VAL A 133 -7.46 7.98 13.60
CA VAL A 133 -6.02 8.16 13.84
C VAL A 133 -5.28 6.83 13.93
N PRO A 134 -5.80 5.79 14.63
CA PRO A 134 -5.13 4.48 14.65
C PRO A 134 -5.06 3.84 13.26
N LEU A 135 -6.11 3.93 12.43
CA LEU A 135 -6.08 3.34 11.08
C LEU A 135 -5.13 4.07 10.15
N ILE A 136 -5.07 5.41 10.24
CA ILE A 136 -4.09 6.22 9.51
C ILE A 136 -2.69 5.77 9.91
N LEU A 137 -2.41 5.70 11.21
CA LEU A 137 -1.11 5.27 11.73
C LEU A 137 -0.73 3.87 11.24
N LEU A 138 -1.65 2.90 11.35
CA LEU A 138 -1.42 1.53 10.90
C LEU A 138 -1.13 1.47 9.40
N SER A 139 -1.93 2.15 8.58
CA SER A 139 -1.74 2.17 7.13
C SER A 139 -0.40 2.80 6.73
N SER A 140 0.00 3.91 7.39
CA SER A 140 1.26 4.58 7.16
C SER A 140 2.45 3.72 7.55
N ILE A 141 2.44 3.14 8.76
CA ILE A 141 3.51 2.24 9.22
C ILE A 141 3.63 1.03 8.29
N ALA A 142 2.52 0.40 7.94
CA ALA A 142 2.52 -0.77 7.06
C ALA A 142 3.07 -0.45 5.66
N ASN A 143 2.66 0.69 5.08
CA ASN A 143 3.13 1.12 3.77
C ASN A 143 4.63 1.51 3.79
N ILE A 144 5.08 2.24 4.81
CA ILE A 144 6.50 2.59 5.00
C ILE A 144 7.33 1.32 5.18
N ALA A 145 6.90 0.41 6.05
CA ALA A 145 7.57 -0.86 6.29
C ALA A 145 7.67 -1.70 5.00
N MET A 146 6.59 -1.76 4.22
CA MET A 146 6.58 -2.44 2.92
C MET A 146 7.63 -1.86 1.96
N LEU A 147 7.62 -0.55 1.75
CA LEU A 147 8.55 0.11 0.82
C LEU A 147 10.00 -0.01 1.27
N LEU A 148 10.27 0.15 2.57
CA LEU A 148 11.62 -0.05 3.13
C LEU A 148 12.09 -1.50 2.97
N MET A 149 11.23 -2.48 3.25
CA MET A 149 11.58 -3.89 3.08
C MET A 149 11.90 -4.20 1.62
N LEU A 150 11.13 -3.68 0.67
CA LEU A 150 11.38 -3.85 -0.76
C LEU A 150 12.68 -3.16 -1.20
N ALA A 151 12.93 -1.93 -0.74
CA ALA A 151 14.16 -1.21 -1.05
C ALA A 151 15.41 -1.95 -0.52
N LEU A 152 15.39 -2.34 0.75
CA LEU A 152 16.49 -3.09 1.38
C LEU A 152 16.68 -4.46 0.72
N ALA A 153 15.61 -5.13 0.33
CA ALA A 153 15.70 -6.42 -0.34
C ALA A 153 16.23 -6.29 -1.78
N ALA A 154 15.92 -5.20 -2.49
CA ALA A 154 16.47 -4.90 -3.80
C ALA A 154 17.98 -4.62 -3.72
N TRP A 155 18.42 -3.78 -2.77
CA TRP A 155 19.85 -3.49 -2.57
C TRP A 155 20.65 -4.71 -2.13
N GLY A 156 20.07 -5.57 -1.28
CA GLY A 156 20.69 -6.84 -0.91
C GLY A 156 20.97 -7.77 -2.10
N ARG A 157 20.29 -7.56 -3.24
CA ARG A 157 20.49 -8.30 -4.51
C ARG A 157 21.20 -7.46 -5.58
N LYS A 158 21.88 -6.37 -5.20
CA LYS A 158 22.56 -5.42 -6.10
C LYS A 158 21.63 -4.77 -7.14
N MET A 159 20.31 -4.77 -6.91
CA MET A 159 19.32 -4.13 -7.77
C MET A 159 19.14 -2.66 -7.36
N TRP A 160 20.17 -1.85 -7.58
CA TRP A 160 20.22 -0.45 -7.14
C TRP A 160 19.07 0.39 -7.71
N LEU A 161 18.72 0.17 -8.97
CA LEU A 161 17.61 0.88 -9.61
C LEU A 161 16.27 0.61 -8.90
N SER A 162 15.87 -0.65 -8.72
CA SER A 162 14.62 -0.98 -8.02
C SER A 162 14.61 -0.46 -6.58
N GLY A 163 15.74 -0.57 -5.87
CA GLY A 163 15.86 -0.06 -4.51
C GLY A 163 15.69 1.46 -4.44
N ALA A 164 16.34 2.20 -5.33
CA ALA A 164 16.22 3.65 -5.44
C ALA A 164 14.78 4.07 -5.78
N LEU A 165 14.12 3.37 -6.71
CA LEU A 165 12.73 3.68 -7.08
C LEU A 165 11.75 3.48 -5.92
N PHE A 166 11.87 2.37 -5.16
CA PHE A 166 11.06 2.18 -3.95
C PHE A 166 11.33 3.27 -2.90
N LEU A 167 12.58 3.69 -2.75
CA LEU A 167 12.96 4.77 -1.83
C LEU A 167 12.38 6.12 -2.27
N ILE A 168 12.43 6.44 -3.57
CA ILE A 168 11.81 7.64 -4.13
C ILE A 168 10.31 7.63 -3.88
N THR A 169 9.61 6.52 -4.14
CA THR A 169 8.19 6.38 -3.81
C THR A 169 7.94 6.63 -2.32
N LEU A 170 8.77 6.08 -1.44
CA LEU A 170 8.64 6.29 0.00
C LEU A 170 8.79 7.78 0.38
N VAL A 171 9.81 8.45 -0.15
CA VAL A 171 10.05 9.88 0.12
C VAL A 171 8.85 10.72 -0.34
N VAL A 172 8.32 10.47 -1.54
CA VAL A 172 7.14 11.18 -2.04
C VAL A 172 5.93 10.92 -1.14
N VAL A 173 5.65 9.67 -0.77
CA VAL A 173 4.52 9.33 0.11
C VAL A 173 4.62 10.03 1.47
N VAL A 174 5.81 10.07 2.07
CA VAL A 174 6.03 10.76 3.35
C VAL A 174 5.90 12.28 3.20
N ALA A 175 6.46 12.86 2.14
CA ALA A 175 6.35 14.29 1.86
C ALA A 175 4.89 14.74 1.67
N MET A 176 4.09 13.95 0.95
CA MET A 176 2.66 14.21 0.77
C MET A 176 1.88 14.21 2.08
N SER A 177 2.24 13.34 3.04
CA SER A 177 1.61 13.32 4.37
C SER A 177 1.82 14.62 5.15
N GLN A 178 2.90 15.35 4.89
CA GLN A 178 3.19 16.63 5.53
C GLN A 178 2.46 17.78 4.82
N MET A 179 2.38 17.75 3.49
CA MET A 179 1.72 18.81 2.71
C MET A 179 0.22 18.90 2.98
N ALA A 180 -0.42 17.77 3.34
CA ALA A 180 -1.83 17.72 3.74
C ALA A 180 -2.17 18.55 5.01
N GLN A 181 -1.16 19.01 5.76
CA GLN A 181 -1.35 19.82 6.97
C GLN A 181 -1.32 21.33 6.71
N ILE A 182 -0.99 21.76 5.48
CA ILE A 182 -0.89 23.19 5.12
C ILE A 182 -2.30 23.79 4.95
N PRO A 183 -2.68 24.80 5.76
CA PRO A 183 -3.96 25.49 5.59
C PRO A 183 -4.00 26.25 4.24
N ASN A 184 -5.16 26.26 3.56
CA ASN A 184 -5.39 26.98 2.30
C ASN A 184 -4.50 26.54 1.11
N GLN A 185 -4.52 25.26 0.75
CA GLN A 185 -3.86 24.80 -0.47
C GLN A 185 -4.43 25.48 -1.73
N THR A 186 -3.54 25.97 -2.60
CA THR A 186 -3.92 26.50 -3.91
C THR A 186 -4.19 25.36 -4.89
N ILE A 187 -5.00 25.59 -5.93
CA ILE A 187 -5.30 24.58 -6.96
C ILE A 187 -4.01 24.02 -7.60
N ALA A 188 -3.01 24.88 -7.83
CA ALA A 188 -1.71 24.48 -8.38
C ALA A 188 -0.96 23.50 -7.46
N MET A 189 -1.02 23.73 -6.14
CA MET A 189 -0.42 22.83 -5.16
C MET A 189 -1.11 21.46 -5.16
N VAL A 190 -2.43 21.42 -5.22
CA VAL A 190 -3.19 20.16 -5.28
C VAL A 190 -2.87 19.37 -6.55
N TRP A 191 -2.71 20.04 -7.70
CA TRP A 191 -2.23 19.39 -8.92
C TRP A 191 -0.80 18.84 -8.78
N GLY A 192 0.10 19.62 -8.18
CA GLY A 192 1.47 19.18 -7.90
C GLY A 192 1.51 17.93 -7.03
N GLU A 193 0.67 17.86 -5.99
CA GLU A 193 0.52 16.68 -5.13
C GLU A 193 0.02 15.47 -5.92
N GLN A 194 -1.06 15.63 -6.70
CA GLN A 194 -1.66 14.55 -7.47
C GLN A 194 -0.72 13.98 -8.54
N LEU A 195 0.01 14.84 -9.25
CA LEU A 195 0.98 14.43 -10.25
C LEU A 195 2.17 13.73 -9.61
N SER A 196 2.71 14.29 -8.52
CA SER A 196 3.82 13.68 -7.77
C SER A 196 3.44 12.30 -7.26
N GLN A 197 2.23 12.16 -6.71
CA GLN A 197 1.71 10.89 -6.24
C GLN A 197 1.55 9.89 -7.40
N THR A 198 1.00 10.32 -8.53
CA THR A 198 0.82 9.46 -9.72
C THR A 198 2.16 8.95 -10.25
N VAL A 199 3.15 9.84 -10.37
CA VAL A 199 4.52 9.48 -10.79
C VAL A 199 5.13 8.49 -9.78
N ALA A 200 5.02 8.75 -8.48
CA ALA A 200 5.54 7.86 -7.46
C ALA A 200 4.92 6.45 -7.51
N GLN A 201 3.62 6.34 -7.80
CA GLN A 201 2.96 5.04 -7.97
C GLN A 201 3.36 4.34 -9.28
N ALA A 202 3.60 5.09 -10.36
CA ALA A 202 4.13 4.52 -11.59
C ALA A 202 5.56 3.97 -11.40
N LEU A 203 6.42 4.71 -10.69
CA LEU A 203 7.77 4.25 -10.31
C LEU A 203 7.69 3.00 -9.42
N PHE A 204 6.76 2.96 -8.47
CA PHE A 204 6.50 1.79 -7.64
C PHE A 204 6.11 0.57 -8.49
N ALA A 205 5.19 0.74 -9.44
CA ALA A 205 4.75 -0.34 -10.32
C ALA A 205 5.90 -0.89 -11.16
N PHE A 206 6.72 -0.02 -11.74
CA PHE A 206 7.90 -0.41 -12.50
C PHE A 206 8.95 -1.12 -11.62
N ALA A 207 9.22 -0.58 -10.43
CA ALA A 207 10.13 -1.20 -9.47
C ALA A 207 9.66 -2.59 -9.03
N ALA A 208 8.35 -2.75 -8.77
CA ALA A 208 7.70 -4.01 -8.43
C ALA A 208 7.80 -5.05 -9.56
N TRP A 209 7.60 -4.61 -10.81
CA TRP A 209 7.77 -5.46 -11.99
C TRP A 209 9.20 -5.98 -12.11
N HIS A 210 10.18 -5.07 -12.12
CA HIS A 210 11.59 -5.41 -12.30
C HIS A 210 12.11 -6.27 -11.14
N TYR A 211 11.81 -5.89 -9.90
CA TYR A 211 12.18 -6.67 -8.71
C TYR A 211 11.51 -8.05 -8.68
N GLY A 212 10.22 -8.13 -9.02
CA GLY A 212 9.45 -9.36 -9.00
C GLY A 212 10.02 -10.43 -9.93
N GLN A 213 10.44 -10.05 -11.14
CA GLN A 213 11.05 -10.99 -12.10
C GLN A 213 12.34 -11.60 -11.54
N VAL A 214 13.25 -10.76 -11.05
CA VAL A 214 14.54 -11.22 -10.51
C VAL A 214 14.36 -12.05 -9.25
N ALA A 215 13.43 -11.66 -8.37
CA ALA A 215 13.14 -12.38 -7.14
C ALA A 215 12.60 -13.79 -7.43
N VAL A 216 11.66 -13.94 -8.38
CA VAL A 216 11.14 -15.24 -8.79
C VAL A 216 12.24 -16.11 -9.42
N ALA A 217 13.05 -15.55 -10.33
CA ALA A 217 14.14 -16.28 -10.97
C ALA A 217 15.14 -16.81 -9.93
N THR A 218 15.51 -15.97 -8.96
CA THR A 218 16.39 -16.33 -7.85
C THR A 218 15.79 -17.43 -6.97
N TYR A 219 14.49 -17.36 -6.69
CA TYR A 219 13.81 -18.39 -5.91
C TYR A 219 13.82 -19.74 -6.63
N ARG A 220 13.50 -19.76 -7.93
CA ARG A 220 13.50 -21.00 -8.73
C ARG A 220 14.86 -21.67 -8.83
N SER A 221 15.98 -20.94 -8.72
CA SER A 221 17.31 -21.54 -8.69
C SER A 221 17.67 -22.14 -7.32
N MET A 222 16.99 -21.72 -6.24
CA MET A 222 17.22 -22.25 -4.88
C MET A 222 16.44 -23.55 -4.61
N VAL A 223 15.22 -23.68 -5.15
CA VAL A 223 14.33 -24.84 -4.90
C VAL A 223 14.92 -26.20 -5.33
N PRO A 224 15.66 -26.35 -6.46
CA PRO A 224 16.27 -27.62 -6.84
C PRO A 224 17.32 -28.15 -5.85
N GLN A 225 17.80 -27.31 -4.92
CA GLN A 225 18.80 -27.68 -3.91
C GLN A 225 18.20 -28.01 -2.54
N MET A 226 16.87 -27.93 -2.39
CA MET A 226 16.14 -28.14 -1.13
C MET A 226 15.21 -29.36 -1.14
N ALA A 227 15.17 -30.12 -2.25
CA ALA A 227 14.48 -31.40 -2.38
C ALA A 227 15.49 -32.54 -2.25
#